data_AF-A0A124F972-F1
#
_entry.id   AF-A0A124F972-F1
#
_cell.length_a   1.000
_cell.length_b   1.000
_cell.length_c   1.000
_cell.angle_alpha   90.00
_cell.angle_beta   90.00
_cell.angle_gamma   90.00
#
_symmetry.space_group_name_H-M   'P 1'
#
loop_
_entity.id
_entity.type
_entity.pdbx_description
1 polymer ?
#
loop_
_entity_poly.entity_id
_entity_poly.type
_entity_poly.pdbx_seq_one_letter_code
_entity_poly.pdbx_strand_id
1 'polypeptide(L)'
;MKKQDKITLSYNLFDLPTAQHKAGLAGLLVLIESLKRRNVSPLPEVEEMTPSRVVISFTKESIQVLFDDLYDAEFALECLAGPAKNSWSL
;
A
#
# COMPACT_ATOMS: atom_id res chain seq x y z
N MET A 1 -14.28 23.97 -0.88
CA MET A 1 -13.20 22.95 -0.71
C MET A 1 -13.65 22.02 0.40
N LYS A 2 -13.88 20.72 0.14
CA LYS A 2 -14.19 19.76 1.22
C LYS A 2 -12.92 19.61 2.06
N LYS A 3 -13.03 19.81 3.38
CA LYS A 3 -11.95 19.49 4.31
C LYS A 3 -11.79 17.97 4.26
N GLN A 4 -10.65 17.50 3.74
CA GLN A 4 -10.34 16.08 3.80
C GLN A 4 -9.95 15.74 5.23
N ASP A 5 -10.62 14.75 5.81
CA ASP A 5 -10.26 14.26 7.13
C ASP A 5 -8.87 13.61 7.04
N LYS A 6 -7.89 14.27 7.67
CA LYS A 6 -6.49 13.85 7.74
C LYS A 6 -6.26 13.16 9.07
N ILE A 7 -5.78 11.93 9.04
CA ILE A 7 -5.35 11.17 10.22
C ILE A 7 -3.83 11.08 10.17
N THR A 8 -3.16 11.50 11.24
CA THR A 8 -1.70 11.39 11.39
C THR A 8 -1.37 10.31 12.40
N LEU A 9 -0.52 9.37 11.99
CA LEU A 9 -0.01 8.29 12.82
C LEU A 9 1.48 8.50 13.07
N SER A 10 1.88 8.37 14.33
CA SER A 10 3.27 8.49 14.78
C SER A 10 3.75 7.14 15.29
N TYR A 11 4.77 6.59 14.65
CA TYR A 11 5.39 5.31 14.99
C TYR A 11 6.76 5.55 15.59
N ASN A 12 6.99 5.07 16.82
CA ASN A 12 8.34 4.92 17.36
C ASN A 12 8.79 3.48 17.17
N LEU A 13 9.97 3.28 16.58
CA LEU A 13 10.51 1.94 16.29
C LEU A 13 10.79 1.13 17.56
N PHE A 14 11.02 1.78 18.69
CA PHE A 14 11.20 1.11 19.99
C PHE A 14 9.88 0.64 20.61
N ASP A 15 8.77 1.28 20.26
CA ASP A 15 7.43 0.94 20.75
C ASP A 15 6.77 -0.17 19.90
N LEU A 16 7.37 -0.53 18.76
CA LEU A 16 6.89 -1.63 17.90
C LEU A 16 7.26 -2.98 18.53
N PRO A 17 6.29 -3.78 18.98
CA PRO A 17 6.52 -4.90 19.91
C PRO A 17 7.19 -6.10 19.24
N THR A 18 7.12 -6.22 17.91
CA THR A 18 7.68 -7.37 17.19
C THR A 18 8.39 -6.95 15.91
N ALA A 19 9.28 -7.82 15.41
CA ALA A 19 9.95 -7.63 14.13
C ALA A 19 8.95 -7.50 12.97
N GLN A 20 7.80 -8.18 13.05
CA GLN A 20 6.74 -8.08 12.04
C GLN A 20 6.15 -6.66 11.94
N HIS A 21 5.94 -5.97 13.07
CA HIS A 21 5.44 -4.59 13.02
C HIS A 21 6.46 -3.65 12.37
N LYS A 22 7.75 -3.85 12.63
CA LYS A 22 8.84 -3.07 12.00
C LYS A 22 8.92 -3.35 10.51
N ALA A 23 8.83 -4.63 10.12
CA ALA A 23 8.80 -5.05 8.72
C ALA A 23 7.57 -4.50 7.99
N GLY A 24 6.40 -4.51 8.64
CA GLY A 24 5.17 -3.93 8.09
C GLY A 24 5.30 -2.42 7.84
N LEU A 25 5.86 -1.67 8.79
CA LEU A 25 6.14 -0.25 8.61
C LEU A 25 7.15 0.01 7.49
N ALA A 26 8.23 -0.77 7.42
CA ALA A 26 9.20 -0.66 6.33
C ALA A 26 8.55 -0.96 4.97
N GLY A 27 7.72 -1.99 4.87
CA GLY A 27 6.97 -2.34 3.67
C GLY A 27 6.02 -1.21 3.23
N LEU A 28 5.32 -0.60 4.18
CA LEU A 28 4.46 0.56 3.92
C LEU A 28 5.26 1.74 3.34
N LEU A 29 6.43 2.05 3.92
CA LEU A 29 7.29 3.14 3.42
C LEU A 29 7.80 2.86 2.00
N VAL A 30 8.20 1.62 1.72
CA VAL A 30 8.63 1.20 0.38
C VAL A 30 7.47 1.34 -0.63
N LEU A 31 6.25 0.96 -0.24
CA LEU A 31 5.07 1.09 -1.09
C LEU A 31 4.76 2.55 -1.42
N ILE A 32 4.77 3.43 -0.41
CA ILE A 32 4.54 4.87 -0.60
C ILE A 32 5.59 5.46 -1.55
N GLU A 33 6.87 5.13 -1.36
CA GLU A 33 7.95 5.58 -2.23
C GLU A 33 7.82 5.04 -3.66
N SER A 34 7.41 3.77 -3.83
CA SER A 34 7.13 3.17 -5.14
C SER A 34 6.00 3.89 -5.87
N LEU A 35 4.88 4.15 -5.18
CA LEU A 35 3.74 4.88 -5.72
C LEU A 35 4.12 6.31 -6.11
N LYS A 36 4.94 6.98 -5.28
CA LYS A 36 5.48 8.31 -5.56
C LYS A 36 6.33 8.32 -6.83
N ARG A 37 7.24 7.35 -7.00
CA ARG A 37 8.05 7.20 -8.22
C ARG A 37 7.22 6.96 -9.47
N ARG A 38 6.07 6.30 -9.33
CA ARG A 38 5.09 6.06 -10.40
C ARG A 38 4.15 7.25 -10.66
N ASN A 39 4.32 8.37 -9.95
CA ASN A 39 3.44 9.55 -10.01
C ASN A 39 1.96 9.22 -9.75
N VAL A 40 1.68 8.21 -8.92
CA VAL A 40 0.31 7.91 -8.49
C VAL A 40 -0.16 8.98 -7.51
N SER A 41 -1.45 9.31 -7.51
CA SER A 41 -2.05 10.27 -6.59
C SER A 41 -3.54 9.97 -6.38
N PRO A 42 -4.11 10.29 -5.21
CA PRO A 42 -3.48 10.83 -4.00
C PRO A 42 -2.66 9.80 -3.21
N LEU A 43 -1.66 10.25 -2.44
CA LEU A 43 -0.76 9.38 -1.64
C LEU A 43 -0.70 9.81 -0.17
N PRO A 44 -0.38 8.87 0.75
CA PRO A 44 -0.01 9.23 2.11
C PRO A 44 1.24 10.10 2.14
N GLU A 45 1.31 10.99 3.12
CA GLU A 45 2.42 11.92 3.29
C GLU A 45 3.31 11.45 4.44
N VAL A 46 4.59 11.21 4.17
CA VAL A 46 5.59 10.98 5.23
C VAL A 46 6.05 12.34 5.74
N GLU A 47 5.48 12.80 6.85
CA GLU A 47 5.76 14.11 7.44
C GLU A 47 7.13 14.15 8.14
N GLU A 48 7.53 13.06 8.78
CA GLU A 48 8.80 12.95 9.51
C GLU A 48 9.37 11.53 9.37
N MET A 49 10.67 11.41 9.13
CA MET A 49 11.38 10.15 9.16
C MET A 49 12.76 10.35 9.80
N THR A 50 12.97 9.69 10.93
CA THR A 50 14.23 9.67 11.70
C THR A 50 14.66 8.22 11.95
N PRO A 51 15.86 7.97 12.49
CA PRO A 51 16.32 6.61 12.79
C PRO A 51 15.45 5.84 13.80
N SER A 52 14.58 6.51 14.57
CA SER A 52 13.76 5.90 15.61
C SER A 52 12.27 6.22 15.50
N ARG A 53 11.87 7.15 14.64
CA ARG A 53 10.49 7.63 14.54
C ARG A 53 10.07 7.89 13.10
N VAL A 54 8.82 7.57 12.79
CA VAL A 54 8.18 7.86 11.50
C VAL A 54 6.80 8.45 11.75
N VAL A 55 6.47 9.55 11.09
CA VAL A 55 5.14 10.18 11.13
C VAL A 55 4.55 10.16 9.73
N ILE A 56 3.36 9.57 9.59
CA ILE A 56 2.68 9.42 8.30
C ILE A 56 1.26 9.93 8.42
N SER A 57 0.84 10.71 7.44
CA SER A 57 -0.52 11.20 7.35
C SER A 57 -1.28 10.60 6.19
N PHE A 58 -2.54 10.32 6.47
CA PHE A 58 -3.45 9.64 5.57
C PHE A 58 -4.70 10.49 5.39
N THR A 59 -5.18 10.53 4.15
CA THR A 59 -6.56 10.85 3.81
C THR A 59 -7.28 9.55 3.46
N LYS A 60 -8.62 9.58 3.44
CA LYS A 60 -9.42 8.44 3.00
C LYS A 60 -9.02 8.00 1.59
N GLU A 61 -8.86 8.96 0.69
CA GLU A 61 -8.55 8.73 -0.72
C GLU A 61 -7.14 8.15 -0.89
N SER A 62 -6.16 8.64 -0.14
CA SER A 62 -4.79 8.09 -0.21
C SER A 62 -4.68 6.67 0.33
N ILE A 63 -5.46 6.33 1.36
CA ILE A 63 -5.53 4.96 1.88
C ILE A 63 -6.15 4.03 0.84
N GLN A 64 -7.20 4.49 0.17
CA GLN A 64 -7.87 3.68 -0.84
C GLN A 64 -6.92 3.36 -2.00
N VAL A 65 -6.22 4.37 -2.55
CA VAL A 65 -5.19 4.14 -3.59
C VAL A 65 -4.11 3.17 -3.13
N LEU A 66 -3.66 3.29 -1.89
CA LEU A 66 -2.63 2.40 -1.34
C LEU A 66 -3.10 0.94 -1.26
N PHE A 67 -4.35 0.73 -0.82
CA PHE A 67 -4.92 -0.63 -0.76
C PHE A 67 -5.27 -1.17 -2.12
N ASP A 68 -5.77 -0.33 -3.02
CA ASP A 68 -5.99 -0.70 -4.41
C ASP A 68 -4.66 -1.19 -4.98
N ASP A 69 -3.55 -0.45 -4.90
CA ASP A 69 -2.25 -0.91 -5.41
C ASP A 69 -1.70 -2.16 -4.69
N LEU A 70 -1.90 -2.28 -3.38
CA LEU A 70 -1.42 -3.43 -2.59
C LEU A 70 -2.19 -4.72 -2.93
N TYR A 71 -3.48 -4.62 -3.24
CA TYR A 71 -4.36 -5.75 -3.49
C TYR A 71 -4.78 -5.91 -4.95
N ASP A 72 -4.42 -4.98 -5.84
CA ASP A 72 -4.47 -5.10 -7.31
C ASP A 72 -3.40 -6.06 -7.85
N ALA A 73 -3.11 -7.09 -7.06
CA ALA A 73 -2.64 -8.35 -7.59
C ALA A 73 -3.86 -9.00 -8.25
N GLU A 74 -4.04 -8.72 -9.55
CA GLU A 74 -4.82 -9.60 -10.41
C GLU A 74 -4.39 -11.03 -10.05
N PHE A 75 -5.33 -11.83 -9.55
CA PHE A 75 -5.08 -13.24 -9.28
C PHE A 75 -4.35 -13.80 -10.50
N ALA A 76 -3.11 -14.27 -10.32
CA ALA A 76 -2.35 -14.99 -11.34
C ALA A 76 -2.98 -16.38 -11.59
N LEU A 77 -4.29 -16.42 -11.79
CA LEU A 77 -5.10 -17.57 -12.16
C LEU A 77 -4.97 -17.88 -13.66
N GLU A 78 -4.27 -17.03 -14.43
CA GLU A 78 -4.02 -17.29 -15.84
C GLU A 78 -2.89 -18.29 -16.08
N CYS A 79 -2.01 -18.54 -15.09
CA CYS A 79 -0.97 -19.58 -15.20
C CYS A 79 -1.44 -21.01 -14.87
N LEU A 80 -2.69 -21.22 -14.45
CA LEU A 80 -3.27 -22.56 -14.24
C LEU A 80 -4.43 -22.89 -15.21
N ALA A 81 -4.86 -21.93 -16.01
CA ALA A 81 -5.78 -22.19 -17.11
C ALA A 81 -5.00 -22.76 -18.29
N GLY A 82 -4.88 -24.09 -18.34
CA GLY A 82 -4.52 -24.79 -19.58
C GLY A 82 -5.41 -24.34 -20.75
N PRO A 83 -4.96 -24.51 -22.00
CA PRO A 83 -5.62 -23.93 -23.16
C PRO A 83 -7.09 -24.31 -23.21
N ALA A 84 -7.96 -23.30 -23.30
CA ALA A 84 -9.39 -23.46 -23.47
C ALA A 84 -9.65 -24.37 -24.68
N LYS A 85 -10.11 -25.60 -24.43
CA LYS A 85 -10.67 -26.47 -25.47
C LYS A 85 -12.15 -26.13 -25.65
N ASN A 86 -12.41 -25.10 -26.43
CA ASN A 86 -13.69 -24.91 -27.10
C ASN A 86 -13.77 -25.85 -28.31
N SER A 87 -14.17 -27.11 -28.07
CA SER A 87 -14.60 -28.03 -29.12
C SER A 87 -15.72 -28.94 -28.62
N TRP A 88 -16.96 -28.45 -28.68
CA TRP A 88 -18.14 -29.29 -28.86
C TRP A 88 -19.01 -28.60 -29.90
N SER A 89 -18.68 -28.87 -31.17
CA SER A 89 -19.65 -28.87 -32.25
C SER A 89 -20.15 -30.30 -32.42
N LEU A 90 -21.47 -30.40 -32.61
CA LEU A 90 -22.33 -31.59 -32.81
C LEU A 90 -22.99 -32.13 -31.54
#